data_AF-A0AA35XEI8-F1
#
_entry.id   AF-A0AA35XEI8-F1
#
_cell.length_a   1.000
_cell.length_b   1.000
_cell.length_c   1.000
_cell.angle_alpha   90.00
_cell.angle_beta   90.00
_cell.angle_gamma   90.00
#
_symmetry.space_group_name_H-M   'P 1'
#
loop_
_entity.id
_entity.type
_entity.pdbx_description
1 polymer ?
#
loop_
_entity_poly.entity_id
_entity_poly.type
_entity_poly.pdbx_seq_one_letter_code
_entity_poly.pdbx_strand_id
1 'polypeptide(L)'
;MASALYLENFLENIENLPTELQRNFTLMRSLDQRAQDLLKEIDVNSADYKAKVKDLSKEERKERLTKIQETFQKAREYSDDKVQIAMQMYEMVDKHIRRLDSDLSRFEQELKMKEPGMRRTSISSIAEMAPPSLHNKGRKRSTIIETAGGSRKKKLASTSEEPR
;
A
#
# COMPACT_ATOMS: atom_id res chain seq x y z
N MET A 1 -10.27 24.88 -30.67
CA MET A 1 -8.85 25.15 -30.39
C MET A 1 -8.47 24.84 -28.93
N ALA A 2 -9.19 25.34 -27.92
CA ALA A 2 -8.87 25.02 -26.51
C ALA A 2 -8.88 23.52 -26.16
N SER A 3 -9.87 22.73 -26.60
CA SER A 3 -9.93 21.30 -26.23
C SER A 3 -8.85 20.42 -26.87
N ALA A 4 -8.23 20.85 -27.97
CA ALA A 4 -7.13 20.13 -28.59
C ALA A 4 -5.83 20.27 -27.77
N LEU A 5 -5.55 21.49 -27.27
CA LEU A 5 -4.44 21.75 -26.34
C LEU A 5 -4.60 21.03 -25.00
N TYR A 6 -5.82 20.89 -24.49
CA TYR A 6 -6.08 20.15 -23.24
C TYR A 6 -5.82 18.65 -23.40
N LEU A 7 -6.24 18.06 -24.53
CA LEU A 7 -6.01 16.66 -24.82
C LEU A 7 -4.52 16.38 -25.11
N GLU A 8 -3.85 17.26 -25.86
CA GLU A 8 -2.40 17.17 -26.10
C GLU A 8 -1.60 17.29 -24.79
N ASN A 9 -1.94 18.25 -23.93
CA ASN A 9 -1.29 18.40 -22.63
C ASN A 9 -1.60 17.21 -21.70
N PHE A 10 -2.81 16.66 -21.72
CA PHE A 10 -3.14 15.43 -20.98
C PHE A 10 -2.36 14.22 -21.51
N LEU A 11 -2.25 14.06 -22.83
CA LEU A 11 -1.54 12.97 -23.48
C LEU A 11 -0.02 13.07 -23.21
N GLU A 12 0.61 14.23 -23.40
CA GLU A 12 2.02 14.45 -23.04
C GLU A 12 2.29 14.18 -21.56
N ASN A 13 1.32 14.50 -20.68
CA ASN A 13 1.46 14.31 -19.24
C ASN A 13 1.28 12.86 -18.77
N ILE A 14 0.59 12.00 -19.53
CA ILE A 14 0.41 10.58 -19.18
C ILE A 14 1.37 9.69 -19.97
N GLU A 15 1.87 10.12 -21.13
CA GLU A 15 2.67 9.29 -22.05
C GLU A 15 3.86 8.60 -21.38
N ASN A 16 4.51 9.29 -20.42
CA ASN A 16 5.67 8.75 -19.72
C ASN A 16 5.36 7.87 -18.50
N LEU A 17 4.16 8.02 -17.92
CA LEU A 17 3.80 7.33 -16.67
C LEU A 17 3.78 5.79 -16.82
N PRO A 18 3.14 5.19 -17.85
CA PRO A 18 3.16 3.75 -18.05
C PRO A 18 4.57 3.19 -18.21
N THR A 19 5.42 3.87 -18.97
CA THR A 19 6.82 3.47 -19.20
C THR A 19 7.63 3.51 -17.91
N GLU A 20 7.44 4.55 -17.09
CA GLU A 20 8.15 4.70 -15.82
C GLU A 20 7.66 3.70 -14.76
N LEU A 21 6.34 3.45 -14.68
CA LEU A 21 5.78 2.40 -13.84
C LEU A 21 6.29 1.02 -14.25
N GLN A 22 6.29 0.71 -15.55
CA GLN A 22 6.80 -0.58 -16.03
C GLN A 22 8.27 -0.79 -15.63
N ARG A 23 9.10 0.24 -15.76
CA ARG A 23 10.50 0.21 -15.32
C ARG A 23 10.60 -0.03 -13.81
N ASN A 24 9.83 0.68 -13.00
CA ASN A 24 9.85 0.55 -11.54
C ASN A 24 9.34 -0.81 -11.07
N PHE A 25 8.27 -1.36 -11.67
CA PHE A 25 7.79 -2.71 -11.36
C PHE A 25 8.80 -3.78 -11.77
N THR A 26 9.49 -3.61 -12.90
CA THR A 26 10.54 -4.53 -13.33
C THR A 26 11.71 -4.53 -12.35
N LEU A 27 12.12 -3.34 -11.90
CA LEU A 27 13.18 -3.18 -10.90
C LEU A 27 12.77 -3.78 -9.55
N MET A 28 11.56 -3.46 -9.07
CA MET A 28 11.02 -4.02 -7.84
C MET A 28 11.00 -5.55 -7.90
N ARG A 29 10.48 -6.14 -8.99
CA ARG A 29 10.48 -7.60 -9.19
C ARG A 29 11.88 -8.21 -9.17
N SER A 30 12.87 -7.53 -9.75
CA SER A 30 14.27 -7.97 -9.69
C SER A 30 14.80 -7.96 -8.25
N LEU A 31 14.49 -6.93 -7.47
CA LEU A 31 14.90 -6.85 -6.06
C LEU A 31 14.19 -7.90 -5.20
N ASP A 32 12.88 -8.10 -5.41
CA ASP A 32 12.10 -9.18 -4.81
C ASP A 32 12.75 -10.54 -5.02
N GLN A 33 13.12 -10.85 -6.27
CA GLN A 33 13.74 -12.11 -6.61
C GLN A 33 15.08 -12.28 -5.88
N ARG A 34 15.94 -11.26 -5.90
CA ARG A 34 17.24 -11.30 -5.21
C ARG A 34 17.10 -11.46 -3.70
N ALA A 35 16.15 -10.75 -3.08
CA ALA A 35 15.88 -10.87 -1.65
C ALA A 35 15.38 -12.29 -1.31
N GLN A 36 14.46 -12.84 -2.10
CA GLN A 36 13.96 -14.21 -1.90
C GLN A 36 15.05 -15.26 -2.04
N ASP A 37 15.97 -15.10 -3.00
CA ASP A 37 17.05 -16.06 -3.20
C ASP A 37 18.05 -16.03 -2.03
N LEU A 38 18.36 -14.85 -1.49
CA LEU A 38 19.14 -14.74 -0.26
C LEU A 38 18.42 -15.33 0.95
N LEU A 39 17.11 -15.13 1.09
CA LEU A 39 16.32 -15.74 2.17
C LEU A 39 16.35 -17.27 2.11
N LYS A 40 16.24 -17.86 0.92
CA LYS A 40 16.41 -19.31 0.73
C LYS A 40 17.83 -19.77 1.11
N GLU A 41 18.85 -19.01 0.72
CA GLU A 41 20.24 -19.31 1.10
C GLU A 41 20.41 -19.28 2.63
N ILE A 42 19.81 -18.30 3.30
CA ILE A 42 19.80 -18.18 4.76
C ILE A 42 19.12 -19.38 5.41
N ASP A 43 17.97 -19.82 4.89
CA ASP A 43 17.25 -20.97 5.41
C ASP A 43 18.08 -22.25 5.31
N VAL A 44 18.73 -22.48 4.15
CA VAL A 44 19.64 -23.62 3.94
C VAL A 44 20.82 -23.55 4.89
N ASN A 45 21.52 -22.41 4.93
CA ASN A 45 22.71 -22.22 5.79
C ASN A 45 22.35 -22.35 7.28
N SER A 46 21.17 -21.88 7.68
CA SER A 46 20.68 -21.97 9.06
C SER A 46 20.30 -23.39 9.44
N ALA A 47 19.66 -24.15 8.54
CA ALA A 47 19.37 -25.56 8.76
C ALA A 47 20.66 -26.38 8.89
N ASP A 48 21.63 -26.14 8.00
CA ASP A 48 22.94 -26.78 8.02
C ASP A 48 23.72 -26.46 9.30
N TYR A 49 23.70 -25.19 9.74
CA TYR A 49 24.31 -24.77 10.99
C TYR A 49 23.67 -25.48 12.17
N LYS A 50 22.34 -25.50 12.27
CA LYS A 50 21.60 -26.18 13.36
C LYS A 50 21.91 -27.68 13.42
N ALA A 51 22.05 -28.34 12.26
CA ALA A 51 22.37 -29.76 12.19
C ALA A 51 23.79 -30.06 12.67
N LYS A 52 24.77 -29.23 12.26
CA LYS A 52 26.21 -29.48 12.49
C LYS A 52 26.76 -28.77 13.74
N VAL A 53 25.98 -27.93 14.42
CA VAL A 53 26.47 -27.03 15.49
C VAL A 53 27.23 -27.77 16.59
N LYS A 54 26.85 -29.00 16.94
CA LYS A 54 27.49 -29.78 18.01
C LYS A 54 28.90 -30.21 17.67
N ASP A 55 29.17 -30.43 16.38
CA ASP A 55 30.43 -30.96 15.87
C ASP A 55 31.41 -29.84 15.46
N LEU A 56 30.95 -28.59 15.43
CA LEU A 56 31.75 -27.42 15.07
C LEU A 56 32.52 -26.85 16.26
N SER A 57 33.74 -26.36 16.00
CA SER A 57 34.53 -25.55 16.93
C SER A 57 33.87 -24.19 17.22
N LYS A 58 34.32 -23.48 18.26
CA LYS A 58 33.77 -22.16 18.60
C LYS A 58 34.02 -21.13 17.49
N GLU A 59 35.18 -21.22 16.87
CA GLU A 59 35.63 -20.36 15.77
C GLU A 59 34.76 -20.57 14.52
N GLU A 60 34.56 -21.82 14.10
CA GLU A 60 33.69 -22.16 12.96
C GLU A 60 32.23 -21.78 13.20
N ARG A 61 31.75 -21.92 14.45
CA ARG A 61 30.39 -21.49 14.79
C ARG A 61 30.23 -19.99 14.59
N LYS A 62 31.20 -19.21 15.09
CA LYS A 62 31.21 -17.75 14.93
C LYS A 62 31.24 -17.37 13.47
N GLU A 63 32.13 -17.97 12.68
CA GLU A 63 32.26 -17.68 11.25
C GLU A 63 30.96 -17.96 10.48
N ARG A 64 30.33 -19.12 10.70
CA ARG A 64 29.05 -19.46 10.05
C ARG A 64 27.93 -18.51 10.46
N LEU A 65 27.88 -18.12 11.74
CA LEU A 65 26.87 -17.19 12.23
C LEU A 65 27.06 -15.80 11.59
N THR A 66 28.29 -15.32 11.50
CA THR A 66 28.63 -14.06 10.83
C THR A 66 28.22 -14.09 9.36
N LYS A 67 28.51 -15.19 8.64
CA LYS A 67 28.08 -15.34 7.25
C LYS A 67 26.56 -15.27 7.08
N ILE A 68 25.81 -15.98 7.94
CA ILE A 68 24.33 -15.92 7.92
C ILE A 68 23.84 -14.49 8.18
N GLN A 69 24.45 -13.79 9.13
CA GLN A 69 24.10 -12.41 9.47
C GLN A 69 24.38 -11.44 8.30
N GLU A 70 25.51 -11.58 7.61
CA GLU A 70 25.86 -10.78 6.44
C GLU A 70 24.87 -11.01 5.28
N THR A 71 24.54 -12.28 4.99
CA THR A 71 23.53 -12.61 3.97
C THR A 71 22.16 -12.03 4.35
N PHE A 72 21.78 -12.08 5.62
CA PHE A 72 20.52 -11.49 6.12
C PHE A 72 20.51 -9.97 5.98
N GLN A 73 21.62 -9.30 6.32
CA GLN A 73 21.75 -7.86 6.16
C GLN A 73 21.60 -7.44 4.70
N LYS A 74 22.20 -8.19 3.77
CA LYS A 74 22.04 -7.95 2.33
C LYS A 74 20.61 -8.19 1.83
N ALA A 75 19.92 -9.23 2.32
CA ALA A 75 18.52 -9.47 1.99
C ALA A 75 17.60 -8.34 2.49
N ARG A 76 17.94 -7.79 3.66
CA ARG A 76 17.25 -6.62 4.23
C ARG A 76 17.47 -5.37 3.38
N GLU A 77 18.69 -5.10 2.93
CA GLU A 77 18.99 -3.96 2.06
C GLU A 77 18.13 -3.98 0.79
N TYR A 78 18.03 -5.14 0.11
CA TYR A 78 17.11 -5.26 -1.03
C TYR A 78 15.64 -5.06 -0.66
N SER A 79 15.25 -5.42 0.54
CA SER A 79 13.88 -5.21 1.03
C SER A 79 13.61 -3.72 1.30
N ASP A 80 14.58 -2.99 1.83
CA ASP A 80 14.50 -1.55 2.04
C ASP A 80 14.45 -0.80 0.69
N ASP A 81 15.27 -1.20 -0.29
CA ASP A 81 15.24 -0.65 -1.65
C ASP A 81 13.87 -0.84 -2.33
N LYS A 82 13.22 -2.00 -2.13
CA LYS A 82 11.85 -2.23 -2.63
C LYS A 82 10.85 -1.24 -2.04
N VAL A 83 10.95 -0.95 -0.74
CA VAL A 83 10.08 0.02 -0.07
C VAL A 83 10.27 1.40 -0.69
N GLN A 84 11.52 1.81 -0.95
CA GLN A 84 11.81 3.09 -1.60
C GLN A 84 11.18 3.19 -3.00
N ILE A 85 11.29 2.15 -3.82
CA ILE A 85 10.65 2.14 -5.14
C ILE A 85 9.13 2.19 -5.01
N ALA A 86 8.55 1.47 -4.05
CA ALA A 86 7.10 1.53 -3.80
C ALA A 86 6.64 2.95 -3.45
N MET A 87 7.39 3.64 -2.59
CA MET A 87 7.13 5.04 -2.25
C MET A 87 7.24 5.94 -3.47
N GLN A 88 8.30 5.82 -4.26
CA GLN A 88 8.50 6.61 -5.47
C GLN A 88 7.34 6.42 -6.48
N MET A 89 6.92 5.18 -6.70
CA MET A 89 5.78 4.89 -7.58
C MET A 89 4.48 5.49 -7.04
N TYR A 90 4.26 5.41 -5.73
CA TYR A 90 3.08 5.98 -5.10
C TYR A 90 3.03 7.50 -5.27
N GLU A 91 4.13 8.19 -4.98
CA GLU A 91 4.25 9.64 -5.14
C GLU A 91 4.08 10.08 -6.59
N MET A 92 4.67 9.33 -7.52
CA MET A 92 4.50 9.56 -8.96
C MET A 92 3.03 9.49 -9.36
N VAL A 93 2.34 8.41 -9.00
CA VAL A 93 0.92 8.23 -9.31
C VAL A 93 0.05 9.30 -8.65
N ASP A 94 0.28 9.63 -7.36
CA ASP A 94 -0.43 10.70 -6.64
C ASP A 94 -0.27 12.06 -7.34
N LYS A 95 0.94 12.37 -7.80
CA LYS A 95 1.23 13.59 -8.58
C LYS A 95 0.42 13.63 -9.88
N HIS A 96 0.26 12.51 -10.58
CA HIS A 96 -0.60 12.47 -11.77
C HIS A 96 -2.07 12.64 -11.40
N ILE A 97 -2.57 11.99 -10.34
CA ILE A 97 -3.95 12.14 -9.87
C ILE A 97 -4.27 13.61 -9.58
N ARG A 98 -3.46 14.29 -8.77
CA ARG A 98 -3.68 15.70 -8.40
C ARG A 98 -3.70 16.65 -9.61
N ARG A 99 -2.87 16.36 -10.61
CA ARG A 99 -2.85 17.14 -11.85
C ARG A 99 -4.13 16.93 -12.64
N LEU A 100 -4.57 15.69 -12.80
CA LEU A 100 -5.84 15.37 -13.47
C LEU A 100 -7.03 16.04 -12.77
N ASP A 101 -7.07 16.01 -11.44
CA ASP A 101 -8.12 16.69 -10.67
C ASP A 101 -8.10 18.22 -10.92
N SER A 102 -6.91 18.81 -11.01
CA SER A 102 -6.73 20.25 -11.28
C SER A 102 -7.17 20.62 -12.69
N ASP A 103 -6.78 19.82 -13.69
CA ASP A 103 -7.14 20.04 -15.10
C ASP A 103 -8.64 19.86 -15.30
N LEU A 104 -9.25 18.86 -14.65
CA LEU A 104 -10.70 18.64 -14.67
C LEU A 104 -11.45 19.84 -14.06
N SER A 105 -11.01 20.33 -12.90
CA SER A 105 -11.61 21.50 -12.25
C SER A 105 -11.54 22.75 -13.13
N ARG A 106 -10.41 22.99 -13.81
CA ARG A 106 -10.27 24.10 -14.76
C ARG A 106 -11.20 23.94 -15.96
N PHE A 107 -11.29 22.73 -16.51
CA PHE A 107 -12.16 22.43 -17.64
C PHE A 107 -13.64 22.67 -17.30
N GLU A 108 -14.10 22.24 -16.11
CA GLU A 108 -15.45 22.50 -15.63
C GLU A 108 -15.75 24.00 -15.46
N GLN A 109 -14.78 24.78 -14.99
CA GLN A 109 -14.92 26.23 -14.85
C GLN A 109 -15.02 26.91 -16.22
N GLU A 110 -14.19 26.52 -17.18
CA GLU A 110 -14.25 27.06 -18.55
C GLU A 110 -15.56 26.72 -19.26
N LEU A 111 -16.10 25.51 -19.07
CA LEU A 111 -17.41 25.14 -19.59
C LEU A 111 -18.52 26.04 -19.03
N LYS A 112 -18.53 26.25 -17.71
CA LYS A 112 -19.50 27.14 -17.04
C LYS A 112 -19.38 28.59 -17.51
N MET A 113 -18.17 29.07 -17.78
CA MET A 113 -17.91 30.43 -18.28
C MET A 113 -18.24 30.62 -19.77
N LYS A 114 -18.23 29.55 -20.59
CA LYS A 114 -18.67 29.57 -21.99
C LYS A 114 -20.19 29.44 -22.15
N GLU A 115 -20.91 29.12 -21.08
CA GLU A 115 -22.36 28.92 -21.08
C GLU A 115 -23.25 30.10 -20.60
N PRO A 116 -22.89 31.40 -20.64
CA PRO A 116 -23.86 32.46 -20.39
C PRO A 116 -24.68 32.77 -21.65
N GLY A 117 -25.30 31.76 -22.27
CA GLY A 117 -26.13 31.99 -23.47
C GLY A 117 -26.84 30.80 -24.12
N MET A 118 -26.49 29.54 -23.85
CA MET A 118 -27.21 28.40 -24.45
C MET A 118 -28.19 27.80 -23.44
N ARG A 119 -29.44 27.69 -23.87
CA ARG A 119 -30.61 27.43 -23.05
C ARG A 119 -30.49 26.13 -22.25
N ARG A 120 -30.76 26.23 -20.95
CA ARG A 120 -31.23 25.16 -20.07
C ARG A 120 -32.24 24.27 -20.80
N THR A 121 -31.77 23.17 -21.37
CA THR A 121 -32.63 22.07 -21.81
C THR A 121 -31.97 20.77 -21.39
N SER A 122 -32.53 20.22 -20.29
CA SER A 122 -32.57 18.79 -19.94
C SER A 122 -31.25 18.03 -19.85
N ILE A 123 -30.59 18.09 -18.67
CA ILE A 123 -29.75 16.98 -18.15
C ILE A 123 -30.52 16.19 -17.06
N SER A 124 -31.79 16.50 -16.81
CA SER A 124 -32.62 15.81 -15.81
C SER A 124 -33.11 14.42 -16.25
N SER A 125 -32.79 13.94 -17.45
CA SER A 125 -33.40 12.72 -18.02
C SER A 125 -32.52 11.46 -17.99
N ILE A 126 -31.32 11.52 -17.39
CA ILE A 126 -30.42 10.34 -17.33
C ILE A 126 -30.45 9.65 -15.95
N ALA A 127 -31.01 10.29 -14.92
CA ALA A 127 -31.06 9.73 -13.56
C ALA A 127 -32.22 8.74 -13.31
N GLU A 128 -33.08 8.48 -14.30
CA GLU A 128 -34.32 7.70 -14.15
C GLU A 128 -34.26 6.26 -14.70
N MET A 129 -33.06 5.67 -14.85
CA MET A 129 -32.91 4.22 -15.10
C MET A 129 -32.04 3.56 -14.02
N ALA A 130 -32.54 3.54 -12.78
CA ALA A 130 -32.08 2.60 -11.76
C ALA A 130 -33.23 1.63 -11.42
N PRO A 131 -32.98 0.30 -11.34
CA PRO A 131 -34.04 -0.68 -11.09
C PRO A 131 -34.60 -0.58 -9.66
N PRO A 132 -35.88 -0.95 -9.45
CA PRO A 132 -36.56 -0.77 -8.17
C PRO A 132 -36.01 -1.73 -7.10
N SER A 133 -35.82 -1.20 -5.89
CA SER A 133 -35.42 -1.96 -4.71
C SER A 133 -36.55 -2.86 -4.22
N LEU A 134 -36.24 -4.14 -4.00
CA LEU A 134 -37.15 -5.08 -3.34
C LEU A 134 -37.18 -4.79 -1.84
N HIS A 135 -38.28 -4.18 -1.38
CA HIS A 135 -38.72 -4.25 -0.01
C HIS A 135 -39.05 -5.71 0.33
N ASN A 136 -38.37 -6.30 1.32
CA ASN A 136 -38.92 -7.46 2.02
C ASN A 136 -39.02 -7.18 3.52
N LYS A 137 -40.24 -7.32 4.03
CA LYS A 137 -40.71 -6.90 5.34
C LYS A 137 -40.88 -8.15 6.22
N GLY A 138 -40.35 -8.11 7.44
CA GLY A 138 -40.55 -9.10 8.50
C GLY A 138 -39.31 -9.96 8.75
N ARG A 139 -38.85 -10.19 9.98
CA ARG A 139 -39.62 -10.70 11.12
C ARG A 139 -38.78 -10.53 12.40
N LYS A 140 -39.39 -10.01 13.47
CA LYS A 140 -38.82 -10.05 14.83
C LYS A 140 -38.71 -11.50 15.31
N ARG A 141 -37.59 -11.90 15.90
CA ARG A 141 -37.56 -12.91 16.97
C ARG A 141 -36.34 -12.71 17.88
N SER A 142 -36.63 -12.38 19.13
CA SER A 142 -35.74 -12.37 20.28
C SER A 142 -35.53 -13.79 20.82
N THR A 143 -34.30 -14.18 21.12
CA THR A 143 -33.97 -15.13 22.21
C THR A 143 -32.48 -15.07 22.57
N ILE A 144 -32.23 -14.50 23.74
CA ILE A 144 -31.26 -14.83 24.81
C ILE A 144 -30.29 -15.99 24.53
N ILE A 145 -28.99 -15.78 24.81
CA ILE A 145 -28.12 -16.63 25.66
C ILE A 145 -26.89 -15.82 26.13
N GLU A 146 -26.56 -16.03 27.39
CA GLU A 146 -25.61 -15.34 28.27
C GLU A 146 -24.12 -15.61 28.05
N THR A 147 -23.32 -14.64 28.52
CA THR A 147 -22.04 -14.73 29.27
C THR A 147 -20.90 -15.62 28.77
N ALA A 148 -19.72 -15.01 28.54
CA ALA A 148 -18.55 -15.09 29.43
C ALA A 148 -17.29 -14.55 28.71
N GLY A 149 -16.50 -13.71 29.37
CA GLY A 149 -15.19 -13.27 28.87
C GLY A 149 -14.71 -11.96 29.49
N GLY A 150 -14.29 -12.02 30.76
CA GLY A 150 -13.96 -10.86 31.57
C GLY A 150 -12.65 -10.14 31.19
N SER A 151 -12.72 -8.81 31.17
CA SER A 151 -11.56 -7.91 31.18
C SER A 151 -11.36 -7.37 32.60
N ARG A 152 -10.45 -7.98 33.37
CA ARG A 152 -9.97 -7.41 34.64
C ARG A 152 -8.89 -6.35 34.35
N LYS A 153 -9.30 -5.08 34.46
CA LYS A 153 -8.38 -3.96 34.73
C LYS A 153 -7.87 -4.09 36.18
N LYS A 154 -6.56 -4.25 36.39
CA LYS A 154 -5.92 -4.01 37.69
C LYS A 154 -5.26 -2.63 37.68
N LYS A 155 -5.81 -1.73 38.49
CA LYS A 155 -5.16 -0.51 38.98
C LYS A 155 -3.94 -0.92 39.82
N LEU A 156 -2.79 -0.26 39.62
CA LEU A 156 -1.70 -0.25 40.59
C LEU A 156 -1.73 1.10 41.30
N ALA A 157 -1.90 1.05 42.61
CA ALA A 157 -1.92 2.18 43.51
C ALA A 157 -0.50 2.54 43.95
N SER A 158 -0.24 3.83 44.03
CA SER A 158 0.90 4.49 44.65
C SER A 158 0.93 4.24 46.15
N THR A 159 2.03 3.71 46.68
CA THR A 159 2.40 3.86 48.09
C THR A 159 3.89 4.19 48.19
N SER A 160 4.12 5.29 48.88
CA SER A 160 5.37 5.93 49.28
C SER A 160 6.27 5.03 50.13
N GLU A 161 7.58 5.04 49.86
CA GLU A 161 8.62 4.68 50.83
C GLU A 161 9.61 5.85 50.98
N GLU A 162 9.91 6.18 52.24
CA GLU A 162 10.90 7.16 52.71
C GLU A 162 12.06 6.36 53.35
N PRO A 163 13.33 6.82 53.30
CA PRO A 163 14.48 5.99 53.66
C PRO A 163 14.90 6.15 55.12
N ARG A 164 15.53 5.11 55.68
CA ARG A 164 16.47 5.17 56.81
C ARG A 164 17.65 4.25 56.55
#